data_AF-A0A353RXF9-F1
#
_entry.id   AF-A0A353RXF9-F1
#
_cell.length_a   1.000
_cell.length_b   1.000
_cell.length_c   1.000
_cell.angle_alpha   90.00
_cell.angle_beta   90.00
_cell.angle_gamma   90.00
#
_symmetry.space_group_name_H-M   'P 1'
#
loop_
_entity.id
_entity.type
_entity.pdbx_description
1 polymer ?
#
loop_
_entity_poly.entity_id
_entity_poly.type
_entity_poly.pdbx_seq_one_letter_code
_entity_poly.pdbx_strand_id
1 'polypeptide(L)'
;MMNFDNKRDHKRYITKPKEKVHFAYDVTTQLDFQIRSKDNKDALSEKHCATMKNVSVVGLCFESENEIHDGDDIHIKVYFPGTEECVDMEGEVRWIEKHGNRFDAGV
;
A
#
# COMPACT_ATOMS: atom_id res chain seq x y z
N MET A 1 14.39 14.87 -28.45
CA MET A 1 13.20 14.15 -27.97
C MET A 1 13.67 13.23 -26.86
N MET A 2 13.29 13.50 -25.60
CA MET A 2 13.79 12.81 -24.41
C MET A 2 13.24 11.38 -24.34
N ASN A 3 14.14 10.39 -24.21
CA ASN A 3 13.81 9.01 -23.84
C ASN A 3 13.72 8.94 -22.32
N PHE A 4 12.57 8.54 -21.78
CA PHE A 4 12.43 8.24 -20.36
C PHE A 4 12.95 6.84 -20.06
N ASP A 5 13.92 6.79 -19.15
CA ASP A 5 14.59 5.60 -18.64
C ASP A 5 13.63 4.52 -18.13
N ASN A 6 13.73 3.34 -18.71
CA ASN A 6 13.04 2.14 -18.29
C ASN A 6 13.82 1.49 -17.12
N LYS A 7 13.60 1.99 -15.89
CA LYS A 7 14.21 1.51 -14.63
C LYS A 7 13.67 0.15 -14.15
N ARG A 8 13.58 -0.87 -14.99
CA ARG A 8 12.99 -2.17 -14.60
C ARG A 8 14.02 -3.31 -14.67
N ASP A 9 14.33 -3.88 -13.51
CA ASP A 9 15.37 -4.91 -13.32
C ASP A 9 14.97 -6.35 -13.66
N HIS A 10 13.70 -6.63 -14.03
CA HIS A 10 13.24 -8.00 -14.25
C HIS A 10 12.42 -8.21 -15.54
N LYS A 11 12.80 -9.24 -16.33
CA LYS A 11 12.04 -9.73 -17.49
C LYS A 11 10.75 -10.42 -17.03
N ARG A 12 9.61 -10.07 -17.63
CA ARG A 12 8.33 -10.77 -17.39
C ARG A 12 8.21 -12.01 -18.27
N TYR A 13 7.89 -13.14 -17.65
CA TYR A 13 7.45 -14.35 -18.35
C TYR A 13 5.92 -14.31 -18.53
N ILE A 14 5.46 -14.47 -19.77
CA ILE A 14 4.03 -14.66 -20.07
C ILE A 14 3.69 -16.11 -19.75
N THR A 15 3.30 -16.37 -18.50
CA THR A 15 2.57 -17.59 -18.16
C THR A 15 1.08 -17.32 -18.35
N LYS A 16 0.39 -18.27 -19.00
CA LYS A 16 -1.06 -18.46 -18.88
C LYS A 16 -1.33 -19.34 -17.65
N PRO A 17 -1.59 -18.78 -16.47
CA PRO A 17 -2.48 -19.42 -15.52
C PRO A 17 -3.87 -18.81 -15.68
N LYS A 18 -4.88 -19.69 -15.61
CA LYS A 18 -6.30 -19.33 -15.53
C LYS A 18 -6.49 -18.28 -14.43
N GLU A 19 -7.19 -17.22 -14.78
CA GLU A 19 -7.60 -16.13 -13.88
C GLU A 19 -6.45 -15.41 -13.17
N LYS A 20 -5.62 -14.74 -13.98
CA LYS A 20 -4.97 -13.51 -13.52
C LYS A 20 -6.07 -12.49 -13.27
N VAL A 21 -6.60 -12.46 -12.06
CA VAL A 21 -7.44 -11.33 -11.67
C VAL A 21 -6.51 -10.14 -11.51
N HIS A 22 -6.42 -9.35 -12.56
CA HIS A 22 -5.96 -7.98 -12.48
C HIS A 22 -7.05 -7.21 -11.72
N PHE A 23 -6.99 -7.24 -10.38
CA PHE A 23 -7.73 -6.32 -9.53
C PHE A 23 -7.08 -4.93 -9.66
N ALA A 24 -7.16 -4.32 -10.84
CA ALA A 24 -6.98 -2.87 -10.99
C ALA A 24 -8.32 -2.23 -10.62
N TYR A 25 -8.69 -2.34 -9.34
CA TYR A 25 -9.81 -1.58 -8.85
C TYR A 25 -9.28 -0.18 -8.57
N ASP A 26 -9.76 0.80 -9.33
CA ASP A 26 -9.90 2.18 -8.85
C ASP A 26 -10.94 2.15 -7.72
N VAL A 27 -10.60 1.50 -6.61
CA VAL A 27 -11.40 1.48 -5.38
C VAL A 27 -10.71 2.42 -4.43
N THR A 28 -11.33 3.58 -4.27
CA THR A 28 -11.09 4.43 -3.12
C THR A 28 -11.90 3.85 -1.96
N THR A 29 -11.23 3.23 -1.00
CA THR A 29 -11.85 2.70 0.22
C THR A 29 -11.05 3.09 1.45
N GLN A 30 -11.69 3.00 2.61
CA GLN A 30 -11.02 3.20 3.88
C GLN A 30 -10.15 1.98 4.21
N LEU A 31 -8.97 2.25 4.75
CA LEU A 31 -8.13 1.24 5.35
C LEU A 31 -7.69 1.69 6.73
N ASP A 32 -7.36 0.72 7.58
CA ASP A 32 -6.62 0.98 8.80
C ASP A 32 -5.17 0.56 8.59
N PHE A 33 -4.23 1.33 9.11
CA PHE A 33 -2.83 0.93 9.18
C PHE A 33 -2.25 1.13 10.58
N GLN A 34 -1.18 0.38 10.85
CA GLN A 34 -0.39 0.46 12.08
C GLN A 34 1.08 0.33 11.74
N ILE A 35 1.92 1.17 12.32
CA ILE A 35 3.37 1.06 12.25
C ILE A 35 3.82 -0.02 13.25
N ARG A 36 4.68 -0.93 12.79
CA ARG A 36 5.31 -1.96 13.62
C ARG A 36 6.70 -1.51 14.03
N SER A 37 7.04 -1.72 15.30
CA SER A 37 8.42 -1.55 15.74
C SER A 37 9.33 -2.61 15.11
N LYS A 38 10.44 -2.18 14.51
CA LYS A 38 11.46 -3.09 13.95
C LYS A 38 12.05 -4.04 14.98
N ASP A 39 12.12 -3.62 16.24
CA ASP A 39 12.69 -4.40 17.35
C ASP A 39 11.68 -5.34 18.00
N ASN A 40 10.38 -5.11 17.78
CA ASN A 40 9.32 -5.93 18.33
C ASN A 40 8.10 -5.92 17.40
N LYS A 41 7.96 -6.96 16.59
CA LYS A 41 6.84 -7.12 15.64
C LYS A 41 5.46 -7.10 16.31
N ASP A 42 5.39 -7.35 17.61
CA ASP A 42 4.14 -7.32 18.39
C ASP A 42 3.81 -5.93 18.94
N ALA A 43 4.78 -5.01 18.96
CA ALA A 43 4.56 -3.62 19.35
C ALA A 43 3.97 -2.85 18.17
N LEU A 44 2.64 -2.87 18.08
CA LEU A 44 1.86 -2.08 17.13
C LEU A 44 1.65 -0.67 17.67
N SER A 45 1.85 0.34 16.82
CA SER A 45 1.37 1.69 17.09
C SER A 45 -0.15 1.75 17.21
N GLU A 46 -0.67 2.92 17.58
CA GLU A 46 -2.09 3.21 17.45
C GLU A 46 -2.58 2.93 16.01
N LYS A 47 -3.84 2.51 15.90
CA LYS A 47 -4.50 2.30 14.60
C LYS A 47 -4.84 3.65 14.00
N HIS A 48 -4.45 3.84 12.75
CA HIS A 48 -4.71 5.05 12.00
C HIS A 48 -5.60 4.73 10.80
N CYS A 49 -6.64 5.54 10.59
CA CYS A 49 -7.49 5.45 9.41
C CYS A 49 -6.84 6.21 8.24
N ALA A 50 -6.93 5.64 7.04
CA ALA A 50 -6.41 6.26 5.82
C ALA A 50 -7.32 5.96 4.62
N THR A 51 -7.09 6.67 3.53
CA THR A 51 -7.82 6.47 2.27
C THR A 51 -6.93 5.78 1.25
N MET A 52 -7.31 4.58 0.81
CA MET A 52 -6.62 3.89 -0.28
C MET A 52 -6.83 4.66 -1.59
N LYS A 53 -5.75 4.94 -2.31
CA LYS A 53 -5.79 5.60 -3.62
C LYS A 53 -5.75 4.59 -4.77
N ASN A 54 -4.91 3.56 -4.64
CA ASN A 54 -4.87 2.44 -5.58
C ASN A 54 -4.22 1.21 -4.93
N VAL A 55 -4.48 0.03 -5.52
CA VAL A 55 -3.91 -1.24 -5.06
C VAL A 55 -3.51 -2.10 -6.27
N SER A 56 -2.44 -2.86 -6.09
CA SER A 56 -1.95 -3.86 -7.04
C SER A 56 -1.62 -5.16 -6.31
N VAL A 57 -1.23 -6.20 -7.06
CA VAL A 57 -0.81 -7.48 -6.49
C VAL A 57 0.46 -7.36 -5.63
N VAL A 58 1.29 -6.34 -5.85
CA VAL A 58 2.63 -6.22 -5.24
C VAL A 58 2.80 -5.00 -4.35
N GLY A 59 1.75 -4.20 -4.17
CA GLY A 59 1.84 -2.96 -3.42
C GLY A 59 0.59 -2.11 -3.52
N LEU A 60 0.50 -1.09 -2.67
CA LEU A 60 -0.64 -0.18 -2.59
C LEU A 60 -0.19 1.25 -2.32
N CYS A 61 -1.04 2.20 -2.68
CA CYS A 61 -0.87 3.62 -2.38
C CYS A 61 -2.05 4.11 -1.55
N PHE A 62 -1.76 4.89 -0.50
CA PHE A 62 -2.77 5.44 0.39
C PHE A 62 -2.40 6.84 0.87
N GLU A 63 -3.43 7.56 1.32
CA GLU A 63 -3.33 8.91 1.87
C GLU A 63 -3.69 8.90 3.35
N SER A 64 -2.84 9.49 4.18
CA SER A 64 -2.95 9.55 5.64
C SER A 64 -2.80 10.99 6.14
N GLU A 65 -3.49 11.34 7.21
CA GLU A 65 -3.24 12.58 7.98
C GLU A 65 -2.20 12.37 9.08
N ASN A 66 -1.92 11.11 9.42
CA ASN A 66 -0.89 10.73 10.38
C ASN A 66 0.46 10.63 9.65
N GLU A 67 1.50 11.08 10.34
CA GLU A 67 2.88 11.04 9.85
C GLU A 67 3.37 9.60 9.71
N ILE A 68 4.04 9.33 8.59
CA ILE A 68 4.59 8.03 8.19
C ILE A 68 5.99 8.31 7.64
N HIS A 69 6.93 7.37 7.82
CA HIS A 69 8.31 7.49 7.36
C HIS A 69 8.70 6.40 6.36
N ASP A 70 9.66 6.74 5.50
CA ASP A 70 10.22 5.80 4.54
C ASP A 70 10.94 4.68 5.30
N GLY A 71 10.68 3.44 4.93
CA GLY A 71 11.18 2.25 5.62
C GLY A 71 10.40 1.86 6.89
N ASP A 72 9.25 2.48 7.19
CA ASP A 72 8.33 1.99 8.22
C ASP A 72 7.72 0.67 7.77
N ASP A 73 7.79 -0.36 8.64
CA ASP A 73 7.06 -1.60 8.43
C ASP A 73 5.63 -1.42 8.94
N ILE A 74 4.64 -1.62 8.09
CA ILE A 74 3.24 -1.39 8.43
C ILE A 74 2.36 -2.61 8.20
N HIS A 75 1.36 -2.75 9.06
CA HIS A 75 0.26 -3.68 8.92
C HIS A 75 -0.99 -2.93 8.48
N ILE A 76 -1.69 -3.43 7.47
CA ILE A 76 -2.77 -2.73 6.78
C ILE A 76 -3.99 -3.65 6.73
N LYS A 77 -5.15 -3.12 7.09
CA LYS A 77 -6.46 -3.76 6.90
C LYS A 77 -7.25 -2.97 5.87
N VAL A 78 -7.56 -3.59 4.74
CA VAL A 78 -8.38 -2.99 3.69
C VAL A 78 -9.80 -3.53 3.79
N TYR A 79 -10.79 -2.63 3.93
CA TYR A 79 -12.20 -2.99 4.02
C TYR A 79 -12.90 -2.74 2.68
N PHE A 80 -13.69 -3.69 2.22
CA PHE A 80 -14.47 -3.54 0.98
C PHE A 80 -15.94 -3.24 1.30
N PRO A 81 -16.58 -2.31 0.57
CA PRO A 81 -17.99 -2.02 0.78
C PRO A 81 -18.87 -3.27 0.59
N GLY A 82 -19.77 -3.51 1.55
CA GLY A 82 -20.70 -4.63 1.50
C GLY A 82 -20.13 -5.97 2.00
N THR A 83 -18.91 -5.98 2.54
CA THR A 83 -18.33 -7.16 3.21
C THR A 83 -17.97 -6.84 4.65
N GLU A 84 -18.15 -7.80 5.55
CA GLU A 84 -17.59 -7.72 6.91
C GLU A 84 -16.12 -8.17 6.97
N GLU A 85 -15.65 -8.81 5.89
CA GLU A 85 -14.27 -9.27 5.77
C GLU A 85 -13.34 -8.13 5.35
N CYS A 86 -12.14 -8.12 5.94
CA CYS A 86 -11.04 -7.27 5.54
C CYS A 86 -9.90 -8.11 4.95
N VAL A 87 -9.14 -7.52 4.04
CA VAL A 87 -7.88 -8.11 3.57
C VAL A 87 -6.75 -7.56 4.45
N ASP A 88 -6.07 -8.46 5.15
CA ASP A 88 -4.87 -8.15 5.92
C ASP A 88 -3.64 -8.16 5.00
N MET A 89 -2.85 -7.10 5.05
CA MET A 89 -1.64 -6.89 4.27
C MET A 89 -0.51 -6.38 5.16
N GLU A 90 0.73 -6.69 4.76
CA GLU A 90 1.93 -6.21 5.44
C GLU A 90 2.92 -5.73 4.38
N GLY A 91 3.66 -4.67 4.70
CA GLY A 91 4.72 -4.20 3.82
C GLY A 91 5.50 -3.05 4.42
N GLU A 92 6.59 -2.71 3.74
CA GLU A 92 7.48 -1.62 4.10
C GLU A 92 7.13 -0.40 3.25
N VAL A 93 6.97 0.77 3.87
CA VAL A 93 6.78 2.03 3.14
C VAL A 93 8.02 2.31 2.29
N ARG A 94 7.82 2.52 0.98
CA ARG A 94 8.89 2.68 -0.03
C ARG A 94 9.08 4.11 -0.50
N TRP A 95 8.08 4.96 -0.31
CA TRP A 95 8.14 6.38 -0.63
C TRP A 95 7.00 7.12 0.05
N ILE A 96 7.23 8.42 0.30
CA ILE A 96 6.24 9.35 0.84
C ILE A 96 6.28 10.66 0.06
N GLU A 97 5.11 11.24 -0.15
CA GLU A 97 4.93 12.60 -0.64
C GLU A 97 4.04 13.40 0.32
N LYS A 98 4.51 14.54 0.80
CA LYS A 98 3.76 15.39 1.74
C LYS A 98 3.00 16.50 0.99
N HIS A 99 1.70 16.56 1.20
CA HIS A 99 0.79 17.55 0.62
C HIS A 99 0.10 18.34 1.74
N GLY A 100 0.73 19.42 2.21
CA GLY A 100 0.24 20.20 3.35
C GLY A 100 0.24 19.38 4.64
N ASN A 101 -0.95 19.05 5.15
CA ASN A 101 -1.15 18.25 6.37
C ASN A 101 -1.42 16.75 6.07
N ARG A 102 -1.25 16.32 4.81
CA ARG A 102 -1.52 14.94 4.37
C ARG A 102 -0.27 14.31 3.79
N PHE A 103 -0.19 12.99 3.88
CA PHE A 103 0.91 12.17 3.40
C PHE A 103 0.37 11.13 2.45
N ASP A 104 0.90 11.11 1.23
CA ASP A 104 0.73 9.99 0.31
C ASP A 104 1.88 9.03 0.52
N ALA A 105 1.57 7.75 0.72
CA ALA A 105 2.56 6.72 0.96
C ALA A 105 2.33 5.53 0.03
N GLY A 106 3.43 4.98 -0.48
CA GLY A 106 3.43 3.73 -1.22
C GLY A 106 4.12 2.63 -0.45
N VAL A 107 3.51 1.45 -0.48
CA VAL A 107 3.97 0.20 0.15
C VAL A 107 4.21 -0.83 -0.93
#